data_AF-A0A183EUX1-F1
#
_entry.id   AF-A0A183EUX1-F1
#
_cell.length_a   1.000
_cell.length_b   1.000
_cell.length_c   1.000
_cell.angle_alpha   90.00
_cell.angle_beta   90.00
_cell.angle_gamma   90.00
#
_symmetry.space_group_name_H-M   'P 1'
#
loop_
_entity.id
_entity.type
_entity.pdbx_description
1 polymer ?
#
loop_
_entity_poly.entity_id
_entity_poly.type
_entity_poly.pdbx_seq_one_letter_code
_entity_poly.pdbx_strand_id
1 'polypeptide(L)'
;MLISEGQTRFDVIQGELGDCWLMAGSASLTLRDELFYRVVPPDQSFTENYAGIFHFQFWHYGNWVDVVVDDRLPTSGGKLLYMHSRENNEFWSALMEKAYAKLYGSYEALKGGTTSEALEDMTGGLTEFASPMEFEARTREGLVKGHAYSITGMRLVETTHGKIPLLRIRNPWGNEQEWNGDWSDESELWSCVSEKQKEDMNLVLAHDGEFWLVLLFRDDDIQFF
;
A
#
# COMPACT_ATOMS: atom_id res chain seq x y z
N MET A 1 1.23 19.27 8.58
CA MET A 1 1.36 18.29 9.68
C MET A 1 2.21 17.13 9.17
N LEU A 2 2.93 16.45 10.05
CA LEU A 2 3.69 15.29 9.59
C LEU A 2 2.74 14.13 9.30
N ILE A 3 1.87 13.83 10.25
CA ILE A 3 0.75 12.88 10.15
C ILE A 3 -0.53 13.65 10.56
N SER A 4 -1.64 13.47 9.84
CA SER A 4 -2.93 14.13 10.07
C SER A 4 -4.01 13.09 10.34
N GLU A 5 -4.63 13.11 11.52
CA GLU A 5 -5.70 12.16 11.90
C GLU A 5 -5.31 10.66 11.91
N GLY A 6 -3.99 10.38 11.94
CA GLY A 6 -3.42 9.03 11.97
C GLY A 6 -2.93 8.58 10.59
N GLN A 7 -2.03 7.59 10.56
CA GLN A 7 -1.52 7.06 9.30
C GLN A 7 -2.57 6.20 8.60
N THR A 8 -2.79 6.46 7.33
CA THR A 8 -3.69 5.66 6.51
C THR A 8 -3.06 5.31 5.17
N ARG A 9 -3.56 4.24 4.56
CA ARG A 9 -3.17 3.86 3.19
C ARG A 9 -3.52 4.93 2.14
N PHE A 10 -4.39 5.89 2.45
CA PHE A 10 -4.75 6.99 1.56
C PHE A 10 -3.71 8.11 1.53
N ASP A 11 -2.73 8.06 2.44
CA ASP A 11 -1.63 9.00 2.50
C ASP A 11 -0.52 8.64 1.49
N VAL A 12 -0.69 7.51 0.78
CA VAL A 12 0.25 6.95 -0.19
C VAL A 12 -0.40 6.99 -1.58
N ILE A 13 -0.22 8.12 -2.27
CA ILE A 13 -0.64 8.33 -3.67
C ILE A 13 0.58 8.46 -4.57
N GLN A 14 0.55 7.73 -5.68
CA GLN A 14 1.59 7.74 -6.70
C GLN A 14 1.68 9.09 -7.43
N GLY A 15 2.90 9.63 -7.50
CA GLY A 15 3.24 10.75 -8.37
C GLY A 15 3.79 10.29 -9.72
N GLU A 16 4.70 11.06 -10.30
CA GLU A 16 5.27 10.81 -11.64
C GLU A 16 6.38 9.74 -11.66
N LEU A 17 6.74 9.17 -10.51
CA LEU A 17 7.80 8.17 -10.39
C LEU A 17 7.25 6.74 -10.54
N GLY A 18 8.05 5.87 -11.16
CA GLY A 18 7.74 4.45 -11.39
C GLY A 18 8.13 3.55 -10.22
N ASP A 19 7.78 3.95 -8.99
CA ASP A 19 8.15 3.29 -7.72
C ASP A 19 6.92 2.71 -6.98
N CYS A 20 5.92 2.24 -7.74
CA CYS A 20 4.70 1.62 -7.21
C CYS A 20 4.96 0.49 -6.20
N TRP A 21 6.08 -0.21 -6.34
CA TRP A 21 6.56 -1.24 -5.42
C TRP A 21 6.82 -0.70 -4.00
N LEU A 22 7.45 0.47 -3.89
CA LEU A 22 7.70 1.15 -2.63
C LEU A 22 6.38 1.57 -1.98
N MET A 23 5.47 2.12 -2.78
CA MET A 23 4.14 2.51 -2.31
C MET A 23 3.30 1.36 -1.78
N ALA A 24 3.33 0.20 -2.46
CA ALA A 24 2.63 -0.99 -1.99
C ALA A 24 3.16 -1.46 -0.63
N GLY A 25 4.48 -1.38 -0.41
CA GLY A 25 5.11 -1.62 0.89
C GLY A 25 4.67 -0.60 1.95
N SER A 26 4.75 0.70 1.61
CA SER A 26 4.36 1.82 2.48
C SER A 26 2.90 1.76 2.91
N ALA A 27 1.98 1.44 2.00
CA ALA A 27 0.57 1.29 2.33
C ALA A 27 0.34 0.12 3.30
N SER A 28 1.10 -0.96 3.15
CA SER A 28 1.04 -2.13 4.03
C SER A 28 1.54 -1.82 5.44
N LEU A 29 2.55 -0.95 5.60
CA LEU A 29 3.01 -0.47 6.90
C LEU A 29 1.91 0.21 7.71
N THR A 30 1.04 0.98 7.06
CA THR A 30 -0.05 1.70 7.75
C THR A 30 -1.06 0.78 8.44
N LEU A 31 -1.06 -0.52 8.12
CA LEU A 31 -1.93 -1.53 8.73
C LEU A 31 -1.45 -2.03 10.11
N ARG A 32 -0.23 -1.63 10.52
CA ARG A 32 0.43 -2.08 11.75
C ARG A 32 1.25 -0.95 12.38
N ASP A 33 0.68 -0.27 13.38
CA ASP A 33 1.29 0.86 14.09
C ASP A 33 2.72 0.58 14.58
N GLU A 34 2.98 -0.62 15.12
CA GLU A 34 4.32 -0.98 15.62
C GLU A 34 5.39 -0.97 14.51
N LEU A 35 5.04 -1.45 13.31
CA LEU A 35 5.94 -1.44 12.15
C LEU A 35 6.03 -0.03 11.55
N PHE A 36 4.90 0.67 11.48
CA PHE A 36 4.85 2.03 10.99
C PHE A 36 5.75 2.96 11.82
N TYR A 37 5.58 3.00 13.15
CA TYR A 37 6.37 3.87 14.02
C TYR A 37 7.81 3.43 14.17
N ARG A 38 8.15 2.21 13.75
CA ARG A 38 9.54 1.79 13.59
C ARG A 38 10.20 2.53 12.42
N VAL A 39 9.49 2.69 11.30
CA VAL A 39 10.00 3.35 10.09
C VAL A 39 9.83 4.88 10.13
N VAL A 40 8.73 5.35 10.71
CA VAL A 40 8.34 6.76 10.84
C VAL A 40 8.26 7.12 12.33
N PRO A 41 9.38 7.49 12.97
CA PRO A 41 9.40 7.84 14.39
C PRO A 41 8.41 8.99 14.72
N PRO A 42 7.61 8.86 15.79
CA PRO A 42 6.56 9.82 16.13
C PRO A 42 7.05 11.09 16.84
N ASP A 43 8.35 11.21 17.11
CA ASP A 43 9.00 12.31 17.83
C ASP A 43 9.35 13.51 16.93
N GLN A 44 8.64 13.65 15.81
CA GLN A 44 8.91 14.61 14.75
C GLN A 44 7.67 15.45 14.43
N SER A 45 7.84 16.75 14.25
CA SER A 45 6.72 17.66 14.00
C SER A 45 7.13 18.90 13.20
N PHE A 46 6.14 19.50 12.53
CA PHE A 46 6.28 20.81 11.90
C PHE A 46 6.03 21.98 12.85
N THR A 47 5.59 21.72 14.09
CA THR A 47 5.24 22.77 15.07
C THR A 47 6.19 22.77 16.26
N GLU A 48 6.40 21.60 16.88
CA GLU A 48 7.25 21.45 18.06
C GLU A 48 8.69 21.13 17.66
N ASN A 49 9.66 21.91 18.18
CA ASN A 49 11.09 21.74 17.90
C ASN A 49 11.46 21.67 16.41
N TYR A 50 10.64 22.25 15.54
CA TYR A 50 10.82 22.19 14.10
C TYR A 50 12.07 22.97 13.66
N ALA A 51 12.92 22.29 12.90
CA ALA A 51 14.14 22.85 12.32
C ALA A 51 14.34 22.48 10.83
N GLY A 52 13.28 22.06 10.14
CA GLY A 52 13.34 21.62 8.74
C GLY A 52 14.12 20.31 8.54
N ILE A 53 14.14 19.45 9.56
CA ILE A 53 14.88 18.18 9.60
C ILE A 53 13.96 17.07 10.09
N PHE A 54 14.03 15.92 9.41
CA PHE A 54 13.27 14.71 9.70
C PHE A 54 14.16 13.49 9.56
N HIS A 55 13.77 12.35 10.12
CA HIS A 55 14.48 11.09 10.01
C HIS A 55 13.51 9.91 9.89
N PHE A 56 13.99 8.86 9.24
CA PHE A 56 13.25 7.63 8.97
C PHE A 56 14.20 6.45 9.19
N GLN A 57 13.66 5.29 9.60
CA GLN A 57 14.48 4.10 9.85
C GLN A 57 14.16 3.01 8.84
N PHE A 58 15.19 2.50 8.19
CA PHE A 58 15.06 1.38 7.27
C PHE A 58 16.01 0.28 7.68
N TRP A 59 15.56 -0.96 7.56
CA TRP A 59 16.43 -2.12 7.60
C TRP A 59 17.29 -2.14 6.34
N HIS A 60 18.60 -2.20 6.51
CA HIS A 60 19.53 -2.21 5.40
C HIS A 60 20.76 -3.04 5.76
N TYR A 61 21.02 -4.09 4.98
CA TYR A 61 22.12 -5.04 5.20
C TYR A 61 22.25 -5.54 6.65
N GLY A 62 21.11 -5.95 7.23
CA GLY A 62 21.10 -6.57 8.56
C GLY A 62 21.07 -5.60 9.74
N ASN A 63 20.91 -4.30 9.49
CA ASN A 63 20.89 -3.27 10.54
C ASN A 63 19.80 -2.24 10.28
N TRP A 64 19.23 -1.68 11.34
CA TRP A 64 18.38 -0.49 11.23
C TRP A 64 19.25 0.75 11.03
N VAL A 65 19.05 1.44 9.92
CA VAL A 65 19.78 2.65 9.53
C VAL A 65 18.85 3.84 9.66
N ASP A 66 19.30 4.85 10.40
CA ASP A 66 18.59 6.11 10.58
C ASP A 66 18.98 7.09 9.46
N VAL A 67 18.01 7.47 8.62
CA VAL A 67 18.19 8.30 7.44
C VAL A 67 17.58 9.67 7.67
N VAL A 68 18.45 10.65 7.87
CA VAL A 68 18.06 12.05 8.10
C VAL A 68 17.89 12.80 6.78
N VAL A 69 16.81 13.57 6.62
CA VAL A 69 16.56 14.42 5.45
C VAL A 69 16.09 15.81 5.87
N ASP A 70 16.36 16.81 5.02
CA ASP A 70 15.63 18.08 5.09
C ASP A 70 14.23 17.95 4.48
N ASP A 71 13.38 18.95 4.63
CA ASP A 71 11.99 18.93 4.16
C ASP A 71 11.73 19.59 2.80
N ARG A 72 12.78 19.89 2.03
CA ARG A 72 12.64 20.41 0.66
C ARG A 72 12.21 19.30 -0.28
N LEU A 73 10.97 19.35 -0.76
CA LEU A 73 10.42 18.34 -1.66
C LEU A 73 10.38 18.83 -3.12
N PRO A 74 10.52 17.94 -4.12
CA PRO A 74 10.35 18.29 -5.53
C PRO A 74 8.91 18.73 -5.83
N THR A 75 8.76 19.92 -6.41
CA THR A 75 7.44 20.47 -6.77
C THR A 75 7.41 21.06 -8.16
N SER A 76 6.26 21.00 -8.83
CA SER A 76 5.96 21.74 -10.06
C SER A 76 4.61 22.44 -9.91
N GLY A 77 4.55 23.74 -10.22
CA GLY A 77 3.32 24.53 -10.06
C GLY A 77 2.77 24.56 -8.63
N GLY A 78 3.62 24.39 -7.61
CA GLY A 78 3.22 24.32 -6.20
C GLY A 78 2.63 22.98 -5.75
N LYS A 79 2.68 21.94 -6.59
CA LYS A 79 2.24 20.58 -6.27
C LYS A 79 3.45 19.64 -6.15
N LEU A 80 3.36 18.67 -5.24
CA LEU A 80 4.37 17.61 -5.11
C LEU A 80 4.41 16.76 -6.39
N LEU A 81 5.61 16.44 -6.85
CA LEU A 81 5.82 15.64 -8.07
C LEU A 81 5.73 14.13 -7.82
N TYR A 82 6.10 13.69 -6.62
CA TYR A 82 6.24 12.27 -6.27
C TYR A 82 5.20 11.87 -5.21
N MET A 83 5.49 10.89 -4.36
CA MET A 83 4.55 10.38 -3.36
C MET A 83 3.98 11.50 -2.49
N HIS A 84 2.66 11.49 -2.28
CA HIS A 84 1.97 12.47 -1.45
C HIS A 84 0.69 11.88 -0.84
N SER A 85 0.19 12.52 0.22
CA SER A 85 -1.13 12.21 0.77
C SER A 85 -2.25 12.81 -0.07
N ARG A 86 -3.45 12.21 0.02
CA ARG A 86 -4.68 12.84 -0.46
C ARG A 86 -4.92 14.19 0.21
N GLU A 87 -4.55 14.28 1.48
CA GLU A 87 -4.62 15.49 2.27
C GLU A 87 -3.41 16.40 1.98
N ASN A 88 -3.66 17.59 1.45
CA ASN A 88 -2.61 18.53 1.03
C ASN A 88 -1.73 19.07 2.20
N ASN A 89 -2.08 18.74 3.44
CA ASN A 89 -1.41 19.19 4.66
C ASN A 89 -0.66 18.06 5.38
N GLU A 90 -0.49 16.88 4.77
CA GLU A 90 0.19 15.73 5.35
C GLU A 90 1.39 15.29 4.49
N PHE A 91 2.54 15.06 5.13
CA PHE A 91 3.83 14.99 4.43
C PHE A 91 4.71 13.79 4.81
N TRP A 92 4.28 12.90 5.72
CA TRP A 92 5.12 11.76 6.13
C TRP A 92 5.52 10.88 4.96
N SER A 93 4.60 10.58 4.05
CA SER A 93 4.83 9.69 2.89
C SER A 93 5.83 10.29 1.91
N ALA A 94 5.67 11.58 1.58
CA ALA A 94 6.58 12.33 0.72
C ALA A 94 8.00 12.41 1.29
N LEU A 95 8.12 12.66 2.60
CA LEU A 95 9.42 12.75 3.27
C LEU A 95 10.08 11.37 3.45
N MET A 96 9.29 10.32 3.68
CA MET A 96 9.78 8.95 3.74
C MET A 96 10.32 8.49 2.39
N GLU A 97 9.59 8.74 1.30
CA GLU A 97 10.05 8.47 -0.08
C GLU A 97 11.37 9.20 -0.36
N LYS A 98 11.51 10.46 0.07
CA LYS A 98 12.76 11.21 -0.03
C LYS A 98 13.91 10.56 0.76
N ALA A 99 13.65 10.09 1.97
CA ALA A 99 14.66 9.41 2.78
C ALA A 99 15.08 8.09 2.14
N TYR A 100 14.13 7.35 1.59
CA TYR A 100 14.38 6.11 0.87
C TYR A 100 15.19 6.38 -0.42
N ALA A 101 14.82 7.40 -1.20
CA ALA A 101 15.60 7.88 -2.34
C ALA A 101 17.04 8.26 -1.95
N LYS A 102 17.23 8.87 -0.77
CA LYS A 102 18.57 9.17 -0.24
C LYS A 102 19.36 7.90 0.10
N LEU A 103 18.72 6.90 0.72
CA LEU A 103 19.34 5.61 1.03
C LEU A 103 19.85 4.91 -0.25
N TYR A 104 19.06 4.97 -1.32
CA TYR A 104 19.37 4.36 -2.62
C TYR A 104 20.12 5.29 -3.60
N GLY A 105 20.44 6.52 -3.17
CA GLY A 105 21.29 7.47 -3.87
C GLY A 105 20.57 8.52 -4.74
N SER A 106 19.35 8.24 -5.23
CA SER A 106 18.50 9.24 -5.92
C SER A 106 17.06 8.77 -6.06
N TYR A 107 16.13 9.68 -6.39
CA TYR A 107 14.76 9.32 -6.78
C TYR A 107 14.71 8.42 -8.02
N GLU A 108 15.60 8.66 -9.00
CA GLU A 108 15.64 7.83 -10.21
C GLU A 108 16.00 6.37 -9.91
N ALA A 109 16.80 6.13 -8.87
CA ALA A 109 17.19 4.79 -8.43
C ALA A 109 16.01 3.98 -7.87
N LEU A 110 14.87 4.62 -7.55
CA LEU A 110 13.67 3.93 -7.06
C LEU A 110 12.80 3.37 -8.20
N LYS A 111 13.15 3.57 -9.47
CA LYS A 111 12.38 3.02 -10.58
C LYS A 111 12.60 1.51 -10.72
N GLY A 112 11.52 0.74 -10.72
CA GLY A 112 11.53 -0.68 -11.10
C GLY A 112 12.07 -1.66 -10.05
N GLY A 113 11.74 -1.47 -8.78
CA GLY A 113 11.97 -2.45 -7.71
C GLY A 113 10.77 -3.37 -7.45
N THR A 114 10.83 -4.15 -6.38
CA THR A 114 9.81 -5.14 -5.99
C THR A 114 9.22 -4.85 -4.62
N THR A 115 7.92 -5.09 -4.43
CA THR A 115 7.25 -4.81 -3.14
C THR A 115 7.90 -5.57 -1.98
N SER A 116 8.42 -6.76 -2.26
CA SER A 116 9.19 -7.54 -1.30
C SER A 116 10.42 -6.81 -0.79
N GLU A 117 11.22 -6.18 -1.67
CA GLU A 117 12.38 -5.36 -1.24
C GLU A 117 11.94 -4.22 -0.31
N ALA A 118 10.84 -3.54 -0.63
CA ALA A 118 10.29 -2.50 0.24
C ALA A 118 9.87 -3.07 1.59
N LEU A 119 9.16 -4.21 1.61
CA LEU A 119 8.73 -4.86 2.85
C LEU A 119 9.92 -5.34 3.70
N GLU A 120 10.98 -5.87 3.09
CA GLU A 120 12.20 -6.25 3.79
C GLU A 120 12.86 -5.04 4.46
N ASP A 121 13.03 -3.95 3.72
CA ASP A 121 13.61 -2.71 4.25
C ASP A 121 12.73 -2.06 5.32
N MET A 122 11.42 -2.22 5.24
CA MET A 122 10.48 -1.62 6.19
C MET A 122 10.26 -2.46 7.44
N THR A 123 10.59 -3.75 7.42
CA THR A 123 10.25 -4.67 8.52
C THR A 123 11.45 -5.41 9.10
N GLY A 124 12.53 -5.56 8.34
CA GLY A 124 13.62 -6.51 8.64
C GLY A 124 13.21 -7.99 8.56
N GLY A 125 12.03 -8.27 7.99
CA GLY A 125 11.49 -9.61 7.81
C GLY A 125 12.04 -10.34 6.59
N LEU A 126 11.60 -11.57 6.41
CA LEU A 126 11.84 -12.36 5.20
C LEU A 126 10.61 -12.31 4.31
N THR A 127 10.81 -12.16 3.00
CA THR A 127 9.73 -12.22 2.02
C THR A 127 9.79 -13.51 1.20
N GLU A 128 8.61 -14.04 0.86
CA GLU A 128 8.48 -15.19 -0.03
C GLU A 128 7.60 -14.77 -1.22
N PHE A 129 8.03 -15.14 -2.42
CA PHE A 129 7.28 -14.92 -3.65
C PHE A 129 6.56 -16.20 -4.04
N ALA A 130 5.23 -16.15 -4.12
CA ALA A 130 4.46 -17.13 -4.88
C ALA A 130 4.27 -16.57 -6.30
N SER A 131 4.91 -17.17 -7.30
CA SER A 131 4.91 -16.71 -8.69
C SER A 131 3.60 -17.08 -9.40
N PRO A 132 3.12 -16.21 -10.29
CA PRO A 132 3.14 -16.64 -11.69
C PRO A 132 3.79 -15.60 -12.61
N MET A 133 4.57 -16.14 -13.54
CA MET A 133 5.16 -15.40 -14.64
C MET A 133 4.05 -14.88 -15.55
N GLU A 134 3.87 -13.57 -15.71
CA GLU A 134 3.34 -12.93 -16.94
C GLU A 134 3.46 -11.39 -16.94
N PHE A 135 3.69 -10.82 -18.13
CA PHE A 135 3.89 -9.38 -18.42
C PHE A 135 2.64 -8.51 -18.16
N GLU A 136 2.86 -7.19 -17.99
CA GLU A 136 1.82 -6.16 -17.85
C GLU A 136 0.77 -6.16 -18.96
N ALA A 137 -0.32 -6.89 -18.72
CA ALA A 137 -1.51 -6.94 -19.55
C ALA A 137 -2.75 -6.88 -18.65
N ARG A 138 -3.72 -6.04 -19.02
CA ARG A 138 -5.02 -6.01 -18.35
C ARG A 138 -5.77 -7.29 -18.66
N THR A 139 -6.31 -7.94 -17.64
CA THR A 139 -7.22 -9.06 -17.81
C THR A 139 -8.61 -8.55 -18.19
N ARG A 140 -9.50 -9.43 -18.62
CA ARG A 140 -10.90 -9.04 -18.92
C ARG A 140 -11.66 -8.68 -17.65
N GLU A 141 -11.16 -9.19 -16.53
CA GLU A 141 -11.73 -9.13 -15.20
C GLU A 141 -11.24 -7.91 -14.38
N GLY A 142 -10.45 -7.02 -15.01
CA GLY A 142 -10.00 -5.75 -14.42
C GLY A 142 -8.65 -5.79 -13.70
N LEU A 143 -8.03 -6.95 -13.54
CA LEU A 143 -6.70 -7.09 -12.95
C LEU A 143 -5.59 -6.68 -13.92
N VAL A 144 -4.45 -6.28 -13.40
CA VAL A 144 -3.26 -5.89 -14.15
C VAL A 144 -2.17 -6.91 -13.86
N LYS A 145 -1.81 -7.71 -14.86
CA LYS A 145 -0.67 -8.64 -14.74
C LYS A 145 0.63 -7.86 -14.53
N GLY A 146 1.66 -8.46 -13.93
CA GLY A 146 2.96 -7.81 -13.71
C GLY A 146 2.92 -6.57 -12.78
N HIS A 147 1.79 -6.29 -12.13
CA HIS A 147 1.60 -5.15 -11.24
C HIS A 147 1.52 -5.59 -9.78
N ALA A 148 2.08 -4.78 -8.89
CA ALA A 148 2.04 -5.05 -7.46
C ALA A 148 0.68 -4.68 -6.87
N TYR A 149 0.05 -5.64 -6.20
CA TYR A 149 -1.13 -5.43 -5.36
C TYR A 149 -0.80 -5.69 -3.89
N SER A 150 -1.55 -5.06 -2.98
CA SER A 150 -1.44 -5.33 -1.54
C SER A 150 -2.63 -6.16 -1.08
N ILE A 151 -2.39 -7.25 -0.35
CA ILE A 151 -3.47 -7.94 0.38
C ILE A 151 -3.72 -7.19 1.69
N THR A 152 -4.86 -6.52 1.79
CA THR A 152 -5.21 -5.67 2.95
C THR A 152 -6.18 -6.37 3.92
N GLY A 153 -6.61 -7.59 3.60
CA GLY A 153 -7.50 -8.36 4.45
C GLY A 153 -7.76 -9.77 3.94
N MET A 154 -8.13 -10.64 4.87
CA MET A 154 -8.64 -11.99 4.58
C MET A 154 -9.78 -12.30 5.54
N ARG A 155 -10.88 -12.85 5.03
CA ARG A 155 -12.07 -13.19 5.82
C ARG A 155 -12.71 -14.46 5.31
N LEU A 156 -13.18 -15.29 6.24
CA LEU A 156 -14.07 -16.39 5.92
C LEU A 156 -15.50 -15.88 6.08
N VAL A 157 -16.17 -15.61 4.96
CA VAL A 157 -17.51 -15.01 4.91
C VAL A 157 -18.57 -16.09 4.98
N GLU A 158 -19.53 -15.93 5.87
CA GLU A 158 -20.69 -16.83 5.96
C GLU A 158 -21.80 -16.30 5.05
N THR A 159 -22.11 -17.08 4.03
CA THR A 159 -23.20 -16.81 3.09
C THR A 159 -24.36 -17.79 3.30
N THR A 160 -25.50 -17.49 2.68
CA THR A 160 -26.64 -18.43 2.59
C THR A 160 -26.28 -19.77 1.93
N HIS A 161 -25.19 -19.82 1.16
CA HIS A 161 -24.74 -21.00 0.41
C HIS A 161 -23.52 -21.70 1.04
N GLY A 162 -23.04 -21.23 2.20
CA GLY A 162 -21.88 -21.77 2.89
C GLY A 162 -20.80 -20.74 3.16
N LYS A 163 -19.63 -21.21 3.59
CA LYS A 163 -18.50 -20.35 3.95
C LYS A 163 -17.56 -20.17 2.77
N ILE A 164 -17.22 -18.92 2.46
CA ILE A 164 -16.37 -18.57 1.32
C ILE A 164 -15.16 -17.75 1.83
N PRO A 165 -13.92 -18.18 1.55
CA PRO A 165 -12.75 -17.38 1.87
C PRO A 165 -12.59 -16.24 0.86
N LEU A 166 -12.59 -15.01 1.34
CA LEU A 166 -12.35 -13.82 0.55
C LEU A 166 -11.03 -13.15 0.94
N LEU A 167 -10.34 -12.64 -0.07
CA LEU A 167 -9.21 -11.74 0.08
C LEU A 167 -9.65 -10.32 -0.29
N ARG A 168 -9.17 -9.36 0.50
CA ARG A 168 -9.27 -7.95 0.17
C ARG A 168 -7.94 -7.49 -0.41
N ILE A 169 -8.00 -6.91 -1.59
CA ILE A 169 -6.85 -6.57 -2.40
C ILE A 169 -6.94 -5.09 -2.74
N ARG A 170 -5.82 -4.39 -2.66
CA ARG A 170 -5.70 -2.98 -3.06
C ARG A 170 -4.76 -2.82 -4.24
N ASN A 171 -5.26 -2.19 -5.28
CA ASN A 171 -4.48 -1.58 -6.35
C ASN A 171 -3.89 -0.25 -5.84
N PRO A 172 -2.55 -0.07 -5.83
CA PRO A 172 -1.93 1.17 -5.34
C PRO A 172 -2.31 2.42 -6.14
N TRP A 173 -2.86 2.29 -7.35
CA TRP A 173 -3.35 3.43 -8.13
C TRP A 173 -4.52 4.15 -7.48
N GLY A 174 -5.25 3.49 -6.57
CA GLY A 174 -6.34 4.12 -5.82
C GLY A 174 -7.47 4.69 -6.68
N ASN A 175 -7.70 4.08 -7.85
CA ASN A 175 -8.67 4.50 -8.85
C ASN A 175 -9.62 3.35 -9.20
N GLU A 176 -10.57 3.62 -10.10
CA GLU A 176 -11.60 2.70 -10.61
C GLU A 176 -11.10 1.41 -11.30
N GLN A 177 -9.78 1.19 -11.37
CA GLN A 177 -9.21 -0.04 -11.91
C GLN A 177 -9.23 -1.16 -10.86
N GLU A 178 -10.40 -1.80 -10.74
CA GLU A 178 -10.71 -2.84 -9.75
C GLU A 178 -11.14 -4.16 -10.40
N TRP A 179 -11.20 -5.22 -9.59
CA TRP A 179 -11.84 -6.48 -9.95
C TRP A 179 -13.32 -6.28 -10.26
N ASN A 180 -13.81 -6.84 -11.37
CA ASN A 180 -15.21 -6.72 -11.80
C ASN A 180 -15.99 -8.04 -11.80
N GLY A 181 -15.41 -9.10 -11.21
CA GLY A 181 -16.06 -10.41 -11.11
C GLY A 181 -16.85 -10.61 -9.81
N ASP A 182 -17.05 -11.86 -9.43
CA ASP A 182 -17.73 -12.22 -8.17
C ASP A 182 -17.06 -11.56 -6.97
N TRP A 183 -17.85 -10.97 -6.07
CA TRP A 183 -17.41 -10.22 -4.88
C TRP A 183 -16.70 -8.88 -5.15
N SER A 184 -16.71 -8.41 -6.40
CA SER A 184 -16.43 -7.00 -6.71
C SER A 184 -17.42 -6.04 -6.02
N ASP A 185 -17.12 -4.76 -6.09
CA ASP A 185 -17.93 -3.71 -5.47
C ASP A 185 -19.36 -3.63 -6.01
N GLU A 186 -19.56 -4.01 -7.26
CA GLU A 186 -20.86 -4.07 -7.93
C GLU A 186 -21.54 -5.44 -7.82
N SER A 187 -20.92 -6.42 -7.16
CA SER A 187 -21.41 -7.79 -7.14
C SER A 187 -22.69 -7.96 -6.32
N GLU A 188 -23.73 -8.54 -6.93
CA GLU A 188 -24.98 -8.88 -6.25
C GLU A 188 -24.79 -9.95 -5.15
N LEU A 189 -23.65 -10.65 -5.13
CA LEU A 189 -23.35 -11.69 -4.13
C LEU A 189 -23.26 -11.13 -2.71
N TRP A 190 -22.98 -9.83 -2.54
CA TRP A 190 -23.04 -9.16 -1.24
C TRP A 190 -24.42 -9.20 -0.60
N SER A 191 -25.49 -9.43 -1.37
CA SER A 191 -26.85 -9.66 -0.83
C SER A 191 -26.95 -10.93 0.03
N CYS A 192 -26.04 -11.89 -0.16
CA CYS A 192 -26.01 -13.15 0.59
C CYS A 192 -25.28 -13.03 1.95
N VAL A 193 -24.76 -11.86 2.31
CA VAL A 193 -23.99 -11.60 3.53
C VAL A 193 -24.77 -10.65 4.44
N SER A 194 -24.81 -10.96 5.74
CA SER A 194 -25.50 -10.11 6.72
C SER A 194 -24.81 -8.75 6.88
N GLU A 195 -25.59 -7.68 7.12
CA GLU A 195 -25.06 -6.32 7.33
C GLU A 195 -24.04 -6.26 8.48
N LYS A 196 -24.30 -6.99 9.58
CA LYS A 196 -23.35 -7.07 10.70
C LYS A 196 -21.97 -7.59 10.26
N GLN A 197 -21.95 -8.61 9.40
CA GLN A 197 -20.69 -9.15 8.92
C GLN A 197 -20.00 -8.19 7.96
N LYS A 198 -20.75 -7.44 7.13
CA LYS A 198 -20.18 -6.38 6.28
C LYS A 198 -19.51 -5.28 7.11
N GLU A 199 -20.16 -4.86 8.20
CA GLU A 199 -19.60 -3.91 9.16
C GLU A 199 -18.32 -4.46 9.83
N ASP A 200 -18.37 -5.69 10.36
CA ASP A 200 -17.21 -6.35 11.01
C ASP A 200 -16.00 -6.51 10.06
N MET A 201 -16.26 -6.58 8.76
CA MET A 201 -15.23 -6.70 7.72
C MET A 201 -14.71 -5.34 7.23
N ASN A 202 -15.29 -4.23 7.69
CA ASN A 202 -15.08 -2.90 7.12
C ASN A 202 -15.24 -2.91 5.59
N LEU A 203 -16.36 -3.49 5.12
CA LEU A 203 -16.68 -3.52 3.70
C LEU A 203 -16.97 -2.09 3.22
N VAL A 204 -16.22 -1.65 2.22
CA VAL A 204 -16.45 -0.42 1.48
C VAL A 204 -16.71 -0.86 0.04
N LEU A 205 -17.83 -0.38 -0.54
CA LEU A 205 -18.19 -0.62 -1.94
C LEU A 205 -18.08 0.74 -2.65
N ALA A 206 -16.89 1.05 -3.13
CA ALA A 206 -16.55 2.31 -3.77
C ALA A 206 -15.34 2.14 -4.67
N HIS A 207 -15.32 2.86 -5.79
CA HIS A 207 -14.20 2.86 -6.75
C HIS A 207 -12.94 3.56 -6.20
N ASP A 208 -12.29 2.96 -5.21
CA ASP A 208 -11.13 3.49 -4.47
C ASP A 208 -9.83 2.67 -4.66
N GLY A 209 -9.87 1.67 -5.53
CA GLY A 209 -8.81 0.73 -5.84
C GLY A 209 -8.78 -0.50 -4.94
N GLU A 210 -9.69 -0.66 -3.98
CA GLU A 210 -9.76 -1.80 -3.07
C GLU A 210 -10.99 -2.66 -3.33
N PHE A 211 -10.78 -3.96 -3.53
CA PHE A 211 -11.85 -4.89 -3.89
C PHE A 211 -11.68 -6.24 -3.20
N TRP A 212 -12.77 -7.01 -3.13
CA TRP A 212 -12.72 -8.40 -2.67
C TRP A 212 -12.78 -9.39 -3.82
N LEU A 213 -12.11 -10.53 -3.66
CA LEU A 213 -12.29 -11.68 -4.54
C LEU A 213 -12.19 -12.98 -3.76
N VAL A 214 -12.65 -14.07 -4.38
CA VAL A 214 -12.60 -15.41 -3.79
C VAL A 214 -11.17 -15.94 -3.79
N LEU A 215 -10.72 -16.43 -2.64
CA LEU A 215 -9.49 -17.23 -2.57
C LEU A 215 -9.79 -18.65 -3.06
N LEU A 216 -9.47 -18.93 -4.32
CA LEU A 216 -9.60 -20.27 -4.90
C LEU A 216 -8.27 -21.02 -4.86
N PHE A 217 -8.32 -22.24 -4.32
CA PHE A 217 -7.23 -23.22 -4.39
C PHE A 217 -7.55 -24.26 -5.46
N ARG A 218 -6.56 -24.62 -6.27
CA ARG A 218 -6.61 -25.79 -7.14
C ARG A 218 -5.25 -26.47 -7.11
N ASP A 219 -5.23 -27.75 -6.75
CA ASP A 219 -4.00 -28.56 -6.69
C ASP A 219 -2.90 -27.86 -5.86
N ASP A 220 -3.29 -27.27 -4.72
CA ASP A 220 -2.46 -26.48 -3.79
C ASP A 220 -1.97 -25.09 -4.29
N ASP A 221 -2.37 -24.65 -5.50
CA ASP A 221 -2.05 -23.34 -6.06
C ASP A 221 -3.22 -22.34 -5.99
N ILE A 222 -2.91 -21.05 -5.80
CA ILE A 222 -3.89 -19.95 -5.80
C ILE A 222 -4.20 -19.53 -7.25
N GLN A 223 -5.48 -19.44 -7.62
CA GLN A 223 -5.91 -19.29 -9.03
C GLN A 223 -5.84 -17.86 -9.62
N PHE A 224 -5.68 -16.81 -8.80
CA PHE A 224 -5.88 -15.42 -9.24
C PHE A 224 -4.66 -14.51 -9.18
N PHE A 225 -3.57 -14.99 -8.60
CA PHE A 225 -2.32 -14.24 -8.53
C PHE A 225 -1.32 -14.89 -9.43
#